data_AF-A0A661YU60-F1
#
_entry.id   AF-A0A661YU60-F1
#
_cell.length_a   1.000
_cell.length_b   1.000
_cell.length_c   1.000
_cell.angle_alpha   90.00
_cell.angle_beta   90.00
_cell.angle_gamma   90.00
#
_symmetry.space_group_name_H-M   'P 1'
#
loop_
_entity.id
_entity.type
_entity.pdbx_description
1 polymer ?
#
loop_
_entity_poly.entity_id
_entity_poly.type
_entity_poly.pdbx_seq_one_letter_code
_entity_poly.pdbx_strand_id
1 'polypeptide(L)'
;QVGFEIASKGLQRQLKYFEKMQSLKALLDEEFNQQLIWNDHYITGDGKEVFRIYVEKTNLSLFNEDDWNQIFDFFFKQMNKFEDWFIEYRDIIKMSEEEIFNED
;
A
#
# COMPACT_ATOMS: atom_id res chain seq x y z
N GLN A 1 -2.94 -10.78 0.22
CA GLN A 1 -2.57 -9.42 0.68
C GLN A 1 -3.18 -8.43 -0.30
N VAL A 2 -3.61 -7.27 0.15
CA VAL A 2 -4.10 -6.16 -0.69
C VAL A 2 -3.52 -4.87 -0.13
N GLY A 3 -3.05 -3.98 -1.00
CA GLY A 3 -2.55 -2.68 -0.58
C GLY A 3 -1.72 -1.98 -1.64
N PHE A 4 -1.02 -0.93 -1.23
CA PHE A 4 -0.14 -0.16 -2.08
C PHE A 4 1.24 -0.81 -2.18
N GLU A 5 1.77 -0.84 -3.40
CA GLU A 5 3.17 -1.10 -3.68
C GLU A 5 3.78 0.20 -4.21
N ILE A 6 4.80 0.70 -3.51
CA ILE A 6 5.49 1.94 -3.83
C ILE A 6 6.83 1.54 -4.44
N ALA A 7 6.88 1.61 -5.77
CA ALA A 7 8.04 1.27 -6.57
C ALA A 7 8.40 2.44 -7.50
N SER A 8 9.69 2.73 -7.63
CA SER A 8 10.15 3.78 -8.53
C SER A 8 11.48 3.46 -9.19
N LYS A 9 11.86 4.23 -10.23
CA LYS A 9 13.17 4.11 -10.89
C LYS A 9 14.35 4.54 -10.01
N GLY A 10 14.11 5.25 -8.90
CA GLY A 10 15.15 5.70 -7.98
C GLY A 10 14.69 5.62 -6.52
N LEU A 11 15.62 5.19 -5.65
CA LEU A 11 15.35 4.98 -4.22
C LEU A 11 14.88 6.25 -3.51
N GLN A 12 15.49 7.41 -3.81
CA GLN A 12 15.07 8.70 -3.22
C GLN A 12 13.61 9.01 -3.51
N ARG A 13 13.16 8.81 -4.76
CA ARG A 13 11.75 9.01 -5.12
C ARG A 13 10.85 8.03 -4.37
N GLN A 14 11.25 6.76 -4.32
CA GLN A 14 10.50 5.74 -3.62
C GLN A 14 10.34 6.07 -2.13
N LEU A 15 11.43 6.53 -1.49
CA LEU A 15 11.46 6.97 -0.09
C LEU A 15 10.56 8.17 0.12
N LYS A 16 10.64 9.20 -0.72
CA LYS A 16 9.77 10.37 -0.61
C LYS A 16 8.29 10.02 -0.68
N TYR A 17 7.89 9.12 -1.60
CA TYR A 17 6.50 8.68 -1.66
C TYR A 17 6.09 7.91 -0.41
N PHE A 18 6.99 7.11 0.16
CA PHE A 18 6.71 6.39 1.40
C PHE A 18 6.63 7.31 2.62
N GLU A 19 7.54 8.28 2.76
CA GLU A 19 7.47 9.35 3.77
C GLU A 19 6.15 10.13 3.66
N LYS A 20 5.74 10.43 2.43
CA LYS A 20 4.46 11.11 2.17
C LYS A 20 3.28 10.25 2.63
N MET A 21 3.28 8.96 2.34
CA MET A 21 2.26 8.04 2.85
C MET A 21 2.29 7.96 4.39
N GLN A 22 3.47 7.94 5.01
CA GLN A 22 3.62 7.95 6.47
C GLN A 22 3.02 9.23 7.09
N SER A 23 3.09 10.38 6.42
CA SER A 23 2.43 11.61 6.90
C SER A 23 0.90 11.48 6.96
N LEU A 24 0.32 10.58 6.15
CA LEU A 24 -1.11 10.27 6.10
C LEU A 24 -1.47 8.99 6.86
N LYS A 25 -0.51 8.40 7.60
CA LYS A 25 -0.65 7.09 8.24
C LYS A 25 -1.85 7.00 9.18
N ALA A 26 -2.09 8.04 9.98
CA ALA A 26 -3.22 8.05 10.92
C ALA A 26 -4.57 7.89 10.21
N LEU A 27 -4.76 8.61 9.10
CA LEU A 27 -5.99 8.56 8.29
C LEU A 27 -6.14 7.19 7.62
N LEU A 28 -5.07 6.69 7.01
CA LEU A 28 -5.10 5.41 6.31
C LEU A 28 -5.28 4.23 7.29
N ASP A 29 -4.63 4.26 8.46
CA ASP A 29 -4.79 3.19 9.44
C ASP A 29 -6.19 3.20 10.07
N GLU A 30 -6.83 4.36 10.24
CA GLU A 30 -8.21 4.47 10.76
C GLU A 30 -9.21 3.72 9.85
N GLU A 31 -9.13 3.92 8.53
CA GLU A 31 -9.98 3.24 7.53
C GLU A 31 -9.88 1.71 7.56
N PHE A 32 -8.75 1.20 8.04
CA PHE A 32 -8.42 -0.22 8.10
C PHE A 32 -8.39 -0.76 9.54
N ASN A 33 -8.95 -0.02 10.52
CA ASN A 33 -9.01 -0.42 11.92
C ASN A 33 -7.63 -0.77 12.51
N GLN A 34 -6.58 -0.04 12.12
CA GLN A 34 -5.20 -0.21 12.57
C GLN A 34 -4.60 -1.59 12.20
N GLN A 35 -5.08 -2.23 11.14
CA GLN A 35 -4.62 -3.56 10.69
C GLN A 35 -3.59 -3.51 9.57
N LEU A 36 -3.17 -2.32 9.14
CA LEU A 36 -2.21 -2.18 8.05
C LEU A 36 -0.79 -2.49 8.51
N ILE A 37 -0.09 -3.21 7.66
CA ILE A 37 1.32 -3.52 7.76
C ILE A 37 2.07 -2.54 6.86
N TRP A 38 3.01 -1.81 7.46
CA TRP A 38 3.89 -0.86 6.78
C TRP A 38 5.26 -1.50 6.66
N ASN A 39 5.59 -1.96 5.47
CA ASN A 39 6.84 -2.67 5.17
C ASN A 39 7.72 -1.79 4.28
N ASP A 40 8.76 -1.21 4.87
CA ASP A 40 9.77 -0.39 4.23
C ASP A 40 10.95 -1.20 3.64
N HIS A 41 10.84 -2.53 3.63
CA HIS A 41 11.85 -3.38 3.01
C HIS A 41 11.22 -4.69 2.50
N TYR A 42 10.81 -4.67 1.22
CA TYR A 42 10.33 -5.86 0.53
C TYR A 42 11.11 -6.08 -0.76
N ILE A 43 11.64 -7.30 -0.93
CA ILE A 43 12.27 -7.74 -2.17
C ILE A 43 11.25 -8.58 -2.94
N THR A 44 10.86 -8.11 -4.13
CA THR A 44 9.94 -8.81 -5.01
C THR A 44 10.57 -10.09 -5.59
N GLY A 45 9.76 -10.98 -6.16
CA GLY A 45 10.27 -12.23 -6.77
C GLY A 45 11.25 -12.02 -7.93
N ASP A 46 11.21 -10.84 -8.58
CA ASP A 46 12.17 -10.41 -9.62
C ASP A 46 13.37 -9.62 -9.05
N GLY A 47 13.50 -9.52 -7.73
CA GLY A 47 14.66 -8.93 -7.05
C GLY A 47 14.65 -7.41 -6.89
N LYS A 48 13.52 -6.75 -7.14
CA LYS A 48 13.38 -5.29 -6.93
C LYS A 48 13.05 -5.00 -5.47
N GLU A 49 13.64 -3.93 -4.94
CA GLU A 49 13.32 -3.42 -3.61
C GLU A 49 12.18 -2.41 -3.69
N VAL A 50 11.09 -2.67 -2.96
CA VAL A 50 9.89 -1.85 -2.93
C VAL A 50 9.41 -1.66 -1.50
N PHE A 51 8.60 -0.63 -1.29
CA PHE A 51 7.88 -0.42 -0.03
C PHE A 51 6.42 -0.81 -0.19
N ARG A 52 5.82 -1.40 0.85
CA ARG A 52 4.45 -1.92 0.79
C ARG A 52 3.65 -1.47 2.00
N ILE A 53 2.41 -1.08 1.76
CA ILE A 53 1.43 -0.75 2.81
C ILE A 53 0.21 -1.62 2.53
N TYR A 54 -0.05 -2.62 3.36
CA TYR A 54 -1.04 -3.63 3.01
C TYR A 54 -1.77 -4.21 4.21
N VAL A 55 -2.93 -4.79 3.93
CA VAL A 55 -3.65 -5.67 4.85
C VAL A 55 -3.58 -7.10 4.33
N GLU A 56 -3.62 -8.07 5.24
CA GLU A 56 -3.60 -9.47 4.88
C GLU A 56 -4.61 -10.29 5.67
N LYS A 57 -5.10 -11.34 5.01
CA LYS A 57 -5.92 -12.38 5.62
C LYS A 57 -5.18 -13.69 5.39
N THR A 58 -4.84 -14.36 6.48
CA THR A 58 -4.14 -15.64 6.50
C THR A 58 -5.13 -16.77 6.77
N ASN A 59 -4.66 -18.02 6.75
CA ASN A 59 -5.47 -19.23 7.00
C ASN A 59 -6.57 -19.50 5.97
N LEU A 60 -6.38 -19.04 4.73
CA LEU A 60 -7.22 -19.39 3.58
C LEU A 60 -6.36 -19.99 2.48
N SER A 61 -6.91 -20.92 1.71
CA SER A 61 -6.23 -21.56 0.59
C SER A 61 -6.98 -21.35 -0.72
N LEU A 62 -6.30 -20.86 -1.76
CA LEU A 62 -6.86 -20.81 -3.11
C LEU A 62 -7.19 -22.20 -3.66
N PHE A 63 -6.57 -23.25 -3.13
CA PHE A 63 -6.84 -24.64 -3.50
C PHE A 63 -8.02 -25.25 -2.73
N ASN A 64 -8.61 -24.52 -1.78
CA ASN A 64 -9.80 -24.92 -1.05
C ASN A 64 -11.00 -24.10 -1.53
N GLU A 65 -11.92 -24.72 -2.26
CA GLU A 65 -13.09 -24.04 -2.83
C GLU A 65 -14.00 -23.41 -1.75
N ASP A 66 -14.07 -24.01 -0.56
CA ASP A 66 -14.84 -23.49 0.57
C ASP A 66 -14.34 -22.11 1.04
N ASP A 67 -13.06 -21.80 0.79
CA ASP A 67 -12.45 -20.52 1.15
C ASP A 67 -12.72 -19.42 0.11
N TRP A 68 -13.12 -19.77 -1.12
CA TRP A 68 -13.17 -18.84 -2.25
C TRP A 68 -14.04 -17.62 -1.97
N ASN A 69 -15.23 -17.82 -1.43
CA ASN A 69 -16.12 -16.70 -1.09
C ASN A 69 -15.45 -15.71 -0.13
N GLN A 70 -14.74 -16.22 0.88
CA GLN A 70 -14.02 -15.36 1.84
C GLN A 70 -12.83 -14.65 1.21
N ILE A 71 -12.12 -15.32 0.29
CA ILE A 71 -11.00 -14.75 -0.45
C ILE A 71 -11.50 -13.60 -1.34
N PHE A 72 -12.51 -13.83 -2.17
CA PHE A 72 -13.06 -12.82 -3.08
C PHE A 72 -13.68 -11.65 -2.31
N ASP A 73 -14.43 -11.92 -1.24
CA ASP A 73 -14.96 -10.89 -0.36
C ASP A 73 -13.86 -10.02 0.24
N PHE A 74 -12.77 -10.64 0.71
CA PHE A 74 -11.64 -9.92 1.25
C PHE A 74 -11.00 -9.03 0.19
N PHE A 75 -10.71 -9.56 -1.00
CA PHE A 75 -10.14 -8.76 -2.09
C PHE A 75 -11.06 -7.60 -2.46
N PHE A 76 -12.34 -7.86 -2.74
CA PHE A 76 -13.30 -6.83 -3.13
C PHE A 76 -13.41 -5.72 -2.09
N LYS A 77 -13.64 -6.07 -0.82
CA LYS A 77 -13.80 -5.09 0.27
C LYS A 77 -12.55 -4.24 0.47
N GLN A 78 -11.38 -4.88 0.53
CA GLN A 78 -10.14 -4.16 0.81
C GLN A 78 -9.67 -3.34 -0.40
N MET A 79 -9.83 -3.83 -1.63
CA MET A 79 -9.45 -3.09 -2.84
C MET A 79 -10.28 -1.81 -2.98
N ASN A 80 -11.61 -1.88 -2.80
CA ASN A 80 -12.47 -0.69 -2.86
C ASN A 80 -12.05 0.35 -1.81
N LYS A 81 -11.77 -0.08 -0.57
CA LYS A 81 -11.28 0.84 0.48
C LYS A 81 -9.98 1.55 0.09
N PHE A 82 -9.01 0.81 -0.46
CA PHE A 82 -7.76 1.41 -0.91
C PHE A 82 -7.98 2.37 -2.09
N GLU A 83 -8.86 2.03 -3.02
CA GLU A 83 -9.19 2.87 -4.18
C GLU A 83 -9.89 4.16 -3.75
N ASP A 84 -10.93 4.07 -2.92
CA ASP A 84 -11.67 5.23 -2.41
C ASP A 84 -10.73 6.18 -1.65
N TRP A 85 -9.93 5.63 -0.73
CA TRP A 85 -8.94 6.42 0.00
C TRP A 85 -7.90 7.04 -0.93
N PHE A 86 -7.39 6.28 -1.91
CA PHE A 86 -6.42 6.82 -2.85
C PHE A 86 -7.01 7.98 -3.65
N ILE A 87 -8.24 7.84 -4.17
CA ILE A 87 -8.90 8.91 -4.94
C ILE A 87 -9.05 10.18 -4.10
N GLU A 88 -9.41 10.04 -2.83
CA GLU A 88 -9.58 11.17 -1.90
C GLU A 88 -8.26 11.91 -1.63
N TYR A 89 -7.16 11.18 -1.41
CA TYR A 89 -5.88 11.76 -0.99
C TYR A 89 -4.83 11.87 -2.12
N ARG A 90 -5.14 11.43 -3.35
CA ARG A 90 -4.19 11.39 -4.48
C ARG A 90 -3.52 12.74 -4.72
N ASP A 91 -4.29 13.82 -4.65
CA ASP A 91 -3.78 15.16 -4.95
C ASP A 91 -2.81 15.65 -3.87
N ILE A 92 -2.92 15.12 -2.64
CA ILE A 92 -1.95 15.33 -1.56
C ILE A 92 -0.73 14.44 -1.77
N ILE A 93 -0.90 13.19 -2.21
CA ILE A 93 0.19 12.21 -2.40
C ILE A 93 1.08 12.58 -3.60
N LYS A 94 0.51 13.20 -4.62
CA LYS A 94 1.23 13.60 -5.83
C LYS A 94 2.30 14.63 -5.48
N MET A 95 3.55 14.33 -5.86
CA MET A 95 4.69 15.23 -5.68
C MET A 95 5.32 15.58 -7.02
N SER A 96 5.78 16.82 -7.13
CA SER A 96 6.62 17.33 -8.21
C SER A 96 8.06 16.82 -8.08
N GLU A 97 8.84 16.93 -9.17
CA GLU A 97 10.29 16.63 -9.15
C GLU A 97 11.00 17.53 -8.13
N GLU A 98 10.61 18.81 -8.05
CA GLU A 98 11.19 19.77 -7.10
C GLU A 98 10.99 19.30 -5.65
N GLU A 99 9.78 18.87 -5.27
CA GLU A 99 9.51 18.34 -3.91
C GLU A 99 10.25 17.04 -3.60
N ILE A 100 10.61 16.25 -4.61
CA ILE A 100 11.30 14.96 -4.43
C ILE A 100 12.81 15.17 -4.24
N PHE A 101 13.40 16.13 -4.94
CA PHE A 101 14.85 16.31 -5.03
C PHE A 101 15.38 17.57 -4.35
N ASN A 102 14.52 18.50 -3.93
CA ASN A 102 14.93 19.60 -3.06
C ASN A 102 14.89 19.13 -1.61
N GLU A 103 16.06 19.17 -0.97
CA GLU A 103 16.17 19.07 0.49
C GLU A 103 15.78 20.45 1.06
N ASP A 104 14.78 20.48 1.94
CA ASP A 104 14.72 21.52 2.99
C ASP A 104 15.78 21.23 4.06
#